data_AF-A0A5N5PE12-F1
#
_entry.id   AF-A0A5N5PE12-F1
#
_cell.length_a   1.000
_cell.length_b   1.000
_cell.length_c   1.000
_cell.angle_alpha   90.00
_cell.angle_beta   90.00
_cell.angle_gamma   90.00
#
_symmetry.space_group_name_H-M   'P 1'
#
loop_
_entity.id
_entity.type
_entity.pdbx_description
1 polymer ?
#
loop_
_entity_poly.entity_id
_entity_poly.type
_entity_poly.pdbx_seq_one_letter_code
_entity_poly.pdbx_strand_id
1 'polypeptide(L)'
;MAPTQVEGIIEYHSDLQKRFESQSTRIKNFWQSFSREQRLNCMRGKGKFKDTKILRHAEDAGFTVQKTMLACLLVPEWNLRDVVESGPEYFLKLLEHRATTSLSDQFWKGPEGSDELQRKSGAKHFKRVSGAHDLAGNADVEMMVKPEDLTRADPQMHYLLRLCSPGMEPSDTSQCLTNIGNLHTLHPDERERLSQDEFEALCNLANAVGFWNDIQPILAQRKPSRNLQWRFLTEMKQLEEELDTLRDRFDIRNIVYPISKLRNPGVAEEAITRMSEFIEEATGQTMASAYEQIIEDCIKELHRRHYNLESAQPPSKDPFGSSSPSSTAPTRPKSQIQQKPEKAKMRPSKPPGNEFPEEQAEDAPPAPAQQNDTPPRVYRVRPATSDVFDALFDKSVAQPPVHWADFVSAMVDLGFSVEPLYGSVFTFLPSAEMGMLQSFTTHRPHGPKMEKYRVQSVARRLNRVYGWTRDTFELL
;
A
#
# COMPACT_ATOMS: atom_id res chain seq x y z
N MET A 1 -15.41 20.44 35.38
CA MET A 1 -14.51 19.80 34.41
C MET A 1 -14.14 20.85 33.38
N ALA A 2 -12.86 20.98 33.01
CA ALA A 2 -12.50 21.82 31.86
C ALA A 2 -13.10 21.17 30.59
N PRO A 3 -13.64 21.95 29.64
CA PRO A 3 -14.18 21.39 28.42
C PRO A 3 -13.13 20.55 27.72
N THR A 4 -13.54 19.40 27.22
CA THR A 4 -12.71 18.59 26.32
C THR A 4 -12.30 19.45 25.12
N GLN A 5 -11.15 19.17 24.50
CA GLN A 5 -10.71 19.98 23.35
C GLN A 5 -11.71 19.92 22.17
N VAL A 6 -12.55 18.90 22.09
CA VAL A 6 -13.65 18.80 21.12
C VAL A 6 -14.75 19.83 21.41
N GLU A 7 -15.18 19.96 22.67
CA GLU A 7 -16.12 21.00 23.08
C GLU A 7 -15.57 22.40 22.81
N GLY A 8 -14.26 22.61 23.04
CA GLY A 8 -13.59 23.86 22.68
C GLY A 8 -13.64 24.17 21.16
N ILE A 9 -13.44 23.18 20.30
CA ILE A 9 -13.53 23.37 18.83
C ILE A 9 -14.96 23.76 18.42
N ILE A 10 -15.97 23.11 19.00
CA ILE A 10 -17.39 23.44 18.75
C ILE A 10 -17.70 24.87 19.19
N GLU A 11 -17.21 25.28 20.37
CA GLU A 11 -17.37 26.66 20.86
C GLU A 11 -16.68 27.68 19.95
N TYR A 12 -15.44 27.43 19.52
CA TYR A 12 -14.71 28.31 18.61
C TYR A 12 -15.40 28.43 17.24
N HIS A 13 -15.94 27.33 16.71
CA HIS A 13 -16.71 27.35 15.47
C HIS A 13 -18.00 28.16 15.60
N SER A 14 -18.73 28.01 16.71
CA SER A 14 -19.93 28.82 16.99
C SER A 14 -19.61 30.32 17.16
N ASP A 15 -18.50 30.66 17.82
CA ASP A 15 -18.05 32.06 17.94
C ASP A 15 -17.64 32.64 16.57
N LEU A 16 -16.95 31.86 15.74
CA LEU A 16 -16.60 32.24 14.36
C LEU A 16 -17.85 32.51 13.52
N GLN A 17 -18.86 31.63 13.58
CA GLN A 17 -20.15 31.81 12.91
C GLN A 17 -20.81 33.14 13.26
N LYS A 18 -21.01 33.40 14.56
CA LYS A 18 -21.66 34.63 15.05
C LYS A 18 -20.89 35.89 14.65
N ARG A 19 -19.55 35.85 14.70
CA ARG A 19 -18.71 36.97 14.27
C ARG A 19 -18.77 37.19 12.78
N PHE A 20 -18.79 36.11 11.98
CA PHE A 20 -18.88 36.22 10.54
C PHE A 20 -20.23 36.81 10.10
N GLU A 21 -21.33 36.35 10.68
CA GLU A 21 -22.67 36.91 10.42
C GLU A 21 -22.75 38.41 10.70
N SER A 22 -22.12 38.87 11.78
CA SER A 22 -22.16 40.28 12.20
C SER A 22 -21.10 41.17 11.55
N GLN A 23 -19.97 40.62 11.06
CA GLN A 23 -18.80 41.41 10.67
C GLN A 23 -18.23 41.09 9.28
N SER A 24 -18.72 40.08 8.56
CA SER A 24 -18.18 39.62 7.27
C SER A 24 -17.97 40.74 6.25
N THR A 25 -18.98 41.58 6.02
CA THR A 25 -18.88 42.73 5.08
C THR A 25 -17.75 43.68 5.45
N ARG A 26 -17.58 43.95 6.74
CA ARG A 26 -16.53 44.84 7.23
C ARG A 26 -15.16 44.20 7.07
N ILE A 27 -15.01 42.92 7.41
CA ILE A 27 -13.77 42.15 7.25
C ILE A 27 -13.37 42.10 5.77
N LYS A 28 -14.32 41.84 4.88
CA LYS A 28 -14.11 41.81 3.41
C LYS A 28 -13.55 43.12 2.89
N ASN A 29 -14.19 44.23 3.23
CA ASN A 29 -13.75 45.57 2.79
C ASN A 29 -12.35 45.92 3.33
N PHE A 30 -12.06 45.64 4.60
CA PHE A 30 -10.73 45.89 5.16
C PHE A 30 -9.67 45.01 4.50
N TRP A 31 -9.90 43.72 4.40
CA TRP A 31 -8.91 42.78 3.88
C TRP A 31 -8.57 43.02 2.40
N GLN A 32 -9.58 43.37 1.59
CA GLN A 32 -9.37 43.76 0.19
C GLN A 32 -8.58 45.07 0.07
N SER A 33 -8.74 46.00 1.02
CA SER A 33 -7.99 47.26 1.04
C SER A 33 -6.53 47.12 1.49
N PHE A 34 -6.16 46.00 2.13
CA PHE A 34 -4.83 45.82 2.70
C PHE A 34 -3.77 45.54 1.64
N SER A 35 -2.59 46.14 1.83
CA SER A 35 -1.37 45.76 1.12
C SER A 35 -0.90 44.37 1.55
N ARG A 36 0.00 43.77 0.75
CA ARG A 36 0.66 42.51 1.11
C ARG A 36 1.30 42.56 2.50
N GLU A 37 1.97 43.67 2.82
CA GLU A 37 2.65 43.86 4.11
C GLU A 37 1.65 43.98 5.27
N GLN A 38 0.53 44.66 5.06
CA GLN A 38 -0.54 44.75 6.05
C GLN A 38 -1.18 43.38 6.33
N ARG A 39 -1.47 42.60 5.28
CA ARG A 39 -1.95 41.20 5.44
C ARG A 39 -0.94 40.33 6.17
N LEU A 40 0.35 40.45 5.85
CA LEU A 40 1.43 39.73 6.53
C LEU A 40 1.51 40.09 8.02
N ASN A 41 1.35 41.37 8.36
CA ASN A 41 1.35 41.85 9.74
C ASN A 41 0.12 41.37 10.52
N CYS A 42 -1.04 41.24 9.87
CA CYS A 42 -2.21 40.60 10.48
C CYS A 42 -1.96 39.12 10.80
N MET A 43 -1.36 38.38 9.88
CA MET A 43 -1.03 36.96 10.07
C MET A 43 -0.06 36.75 11.23
N ARG A 44 1.06 37.50 11.26
CA ARG A 44 2.11 37.37 12.28
C ARG A 44 1.68 37.76 13.70
N GLY A 45 0.50 38.37 13.84
CA GLY A 45 -0.13 38.70 15.11
C GLY A 45 0.57 39.82 15.91
N LYS A 46 -0.24 40.58 16.65
CA LYS A 46 0.21 41.33 17.83
C LYS A 46 -0.52 40.75 19.06
N GLY A 47 0.14 40.68 20.21
CA GLY A 47 -0.47 40.19 21.46
C GLY A 47 -0.31 38.68 21.69
N LYS A 48 -1.38 37.99 22.13
CA LYS A 48 -1.35 36.59 22.62
C LYS A 48 -0.84 35.54 21.61
N PHE A 49 -0.76 35.87 20.32
CA PHE A 49 -0.32 34.99 19.23
C PHE A 49 1.04 35.37 18.63
N LYS A 50 1.79 36.29 19.27
CA LYS A 50 3.10 36.78 18.77
C LYS A 50 4.14 35.67 18.58
N ASP A 51 4.03 34.58 19.33
CA ASP A 51 4.92 33.41 19.28
C ASP A 51 4.33 32.24 18.47
N THR A 52 3.14 32.41 17.88
CA THR A 52 2.51 31.37 17.06
C THR A 52 3.23 31.29 15.72
N LYS A 53 3.96 30.19 15.52
CA LYS A 53 4.62 29.88 14.24
C LYS A 53 3.56 29.58 13.17
N ILE A 54 3.61 30.29 12.06
CA ILE A 54 2.70 30.16 10.91
C ILE A 54 3.40 29.38 9.81
N LEU A 55 2.67 28.49 9.15
CA LEU A 55 3.15 27.74 7.99
C LEU A 55 3.59 28.69 6.88
N ARG A 56 4.76 28.46 6.27
CA ARG A 56 5.20 29.22 5.09
C ARG A 56 4.36 28.85 3.86
N HIS A 57 4.06 27.56 3.72
CA HIS A 57 3.19 26.96 2.69
C HIS A 57 2.54 25.69 3.27
N ALA A 58 1.56 25.12 2.58
CA ALA A 58 0.81 23.93 3.01
C ALA A 58 1.69 22.72 3.40
N GLU A 59 2.87 22.61 2.81
CA GLU A 59 3.80 21.49 2.99
C GLU A 59 4.98 21.79 3.93
N ASP A 60 4.94 22.90 4.68
CA ASP A 60 6.05 23.33 5.54
C ASP A 60 6.27 22.34 6.71
N ALA A 61 7.19 21.39 6.49
CA ALA A 61 7.60 20.38 7.46
C ALA A 61 8.65 20.90 8.47
N GLY A 62 9.08 22.16 8.36
CA GLY A 62 10.18 22.76 9.14
C GLY A 62 9.87 23.00 10.63
N PHE A 63 8.69 22.61 11.11
CA PHE A 63 8.23 22.84 12.47
C PHE A 63 8.17 21.55 13.30
N THR A 64 9.34 21.02 13.64
CA THR A 64 9.60 19.87 14.53
C THR A 64 9.30 20.15 16.01
N VAL A 65 8.14 20.73 16.32
CA VAL A 65 7.63 20.78 17.71
C VAL A 65 6.17 20.34 17.72
N GLN A 66 5.89 19.34 18.55
CA GLN A 66 4.67 18.55 18.80
C GLN A 66 3.29 19.22 18.65
N LYS A 67 3.19 20.56 18.70
CA LYS A 67 1.92 21.30 18.70
C LYS A 67 1.46 21.78 17.31
N THR A 68 2.38 21.92 16.36
CA THR A 68 2.11 22.61 15.07
C THR A 68 1.99 21.65 13.88
N MET A 69 2.39 20.39 14.04
CA MET A 69 2.20 19.36 13.01
C MET A 69 0.72 19.09 12.73
N LEU A 70 -0.15 19.30 13.72
CA LEU A 70 -1.60 19.25 13.51
C LEU A 70 -2.10 20.42 12.65
N ALA A 71 -1.42 21.55 12.59
CA ALA A 71 -1.85 22.69 11.79
C ALA A 71 -1.73 22.39 10.28
N CYS A 72 -0.62 21.80 9.82
CA CYS A 72 -0.51 21.39 8.41
C CYS A 72 -1.38 20.17 8.05
N LEU A 73 -1.87 19.42 9.05
CA LEU A 73 -2.77 18.28 8.83
C LEU A 73 -4.26 18.66 8.89
N LEU A 74 -4.63 19.68 9.67
CA LEU A 74 -6.03 20.08 9.89
C LEU A 74 -6.42 21.38 9.17
N VAL A 75 -5.44 22.26 8.93
CA VAL A 75 -5.59 23.57 8.28
C VAL A 75 -4.34 23.90 7.42
N PRO A 76 -3.89 23.01 6.49
CA PRO A 76 -2.77 23.31 5.59
C PRO A 76 -2.96 24.61 4.79
N GLU A 77 -4.21 24.98 4.52
CA GLU A 77 -4.61 26.19 3.81
C GLU A 77 -4.38 27.49 4.62
N TRP A 78 -4.15 27.39 5.94
CA TRP A 78 -3.76 28.53 6.77
C TRP A 78 -2.23 28.76 6.74
N ASN A 79 -1.73 29.25 5.61
CA ASN A 79 -0.30 29.48 5.39
C ASN A 79 0.01 30.84 4.76
N LEU A 80 1.25 31.31 4.90
CA LEU A 80 1.67 32.63 4.43
C LEU A 80 1.58 32.78 2.92
N ARG A 81 2.03 31.78 2.15
CA ARG A 81 1.98 31.81 0.68
C ARG A 81 0.54 32.03 0.21
N ASP A 82 -0.39 31.22 0.67
CA ASP A 82 -1.73 31.25 0.10
C ASP A 82 -2.59 32.40 0.66
N VAL A 83 -2.47 32.69 1.97
CA VAL A 83 -3.27 33.74 2.61
C VAL A 83 -2.78 35.15 2.28
N VAL A 84 -1.48 35.34 2.07
CA VAL A 84 -0.87 36.67 1.88
C VAL A 84 -0.47 36.91 0.42
N GLU A 85 0.08 35.90 -0.26
CA GLU A 85 0.68 36.06 -1.60
C GLU A 85 -0.32 35.81 -2.74
N SER A 86 -1.34 34.96 -2.54
CA SER A 86 -2.37 34.67 -3.57
C SER A 86 -3.47 35.72 -3.70
N GLY A 87 -3.30 36.91 -3.10
CA GLY A 87 -4.28 38.00 -3.13
C GLY A 87 -5.35 37.90 -2.03
N PRO A 88 -6.27 38.90 -1.93
CA PRO A 88 -7.20 39.00 -0.80
C PRO A 88 -8.29 37.92 -0.82
N GLU A 89 -8.65 37.41 -2.00
CA GLU A 89 -9.81 36.52 -2.17
C GLU A 89 -9.63 35.15 -1.51
N TYR A 90 -8.40 34.61 -1.49
CA TYR A 90 -8.13 33.31 -0.89
C TYR A 90 -8.53 33.25 0.59
N PHE A 91 -8.07 34.22 1.38
CA PHE A 91 -8.42 34.32 2.80
C PHE A 91 -9.92 34.50 3.02
N LEU A 92 -10.58 35.31 2.19
CA LEU A 92 -12.00 35.60 2.35
C LEU A 92 -12.86 34.36 2.08
N LYS A 93 -12.50 33.60 1.05
CA LYS A 93 -13.11 32.31 0.73
C LYS A 93 -12.87 31.29 1.85
N LEU A 94 -11.64 31.23 2.37
CA LEU A 94 -11.30 30.38 3.50
C LEU A 94 -12.12 30.74 4.75
N LEU A 95 -12.21 32.04 5.07
CA LEU A 95 -12.98 32.54 6.21
C LEU A 95 -14.47 32.22 6.07
N GLU A 96 -15.04 32.47 4.89
CA GLU A 96 -16.43 32.17 4.57
C GLU A 96 -16.73 30.66 4.69
N HIS A 97 -15.88 29.81 4.13
CA HIS A 97 -16.00 28.36 4.26
C HIS A 97 -15.98 27.92 5.72
N ARG A 98 -14.96 28.34 6.48
CA ARG A 98 -14.78 27.95 7.89
C ARG A 98 -15.89 28.49 8.80
N ALA A 99 -16.53 29.60 8.43
CA ALA A 99 -17.66 30.13 9.16
C ALA A 99 -18.99 29.46 8.77
N THR A 100 -19.22 29.16 7.49
CA THR A 100 -20.57 28.77 7.03
C THR A 100 -20.79 27.26 6.94
N THR A 101 -19.74 26.45 6.91
CA THR A 101 -19.84 24.99 6.79
C THR A 101 -19.73 24.27 8.14
N SER A 102 -20.31 23.06 8.24
CA SER A 102 -20.24 22.25 9.46
C SER A 102 -18.80 21.78 9.72
N LEU A 103 -18.43 21.54 11.00
CA LEU A 103 -17.11 21.02 11.34
C LEU A 103 -16.78 19.69 10.64
N SER A 104 -17.80 18.84 10.44
CA SER A 104 -17.67 17.60 9.67
C SER A 104 -17.36 17.88 8.21
N ASP A 105 -18.10 18.79 7.56
CA ASP A 105 -17.84 19.18 6.17
C ASP A 105 -16.45 19.81 6.02
N GLN A 106 -16.00 20.62 6.97
CA GLN A 106 -14.66 21.23 6.94
C GLN A 106 -13.52 20.22 7.04
N PHE A 107 -13.76 19.06 7.67
CA PHE A 107 -12.77 17.99 7.72
C PHE A 107 -12.64 17.26 6.38
N TRP A 108 -13.75 17.16 5.63
CA TRP A 108 -13.80 16.41 4.38
C TRP A 108 -13.67 17.28 3.11
N LYS A 109 -13.96 18.58 3.20
CA LYS A 109 -14.08 19.53 2.08
C LYS A 109 -13.29 20.80 2.38
N GLY A 110 -12.41 21.19 1.45
CA GLY A 110 -11.68 22.45 1.51
C GLY A 110 -12.54 23.68 1.10
N PRO A 111 -12.02 24.90 1.28
CA PRO A 111 -12.71 26.14 0.89
C PRO A 111 -13.03 26.17 -0.61
N GLU A 112 -14.21 26.71 -0.95
CA GLU A 112 -14.87 26.70 -2.28
C GLU A 112 -15.48 25.38 -2.74
N GLY A 113 -15.64 24.39 -1.85
CA GLY A 113 -15.89 23.05 -2.34
C GLY A 113 -14.74 22.66 -3.28
N SER A 114 -13.50 23.00 -2.89
CA SER A 114 -12.30 22.50 -3.55
C SER A 114 -12.35 20.98 -3.40
N ASP A 115 -13.03 20.41 -4.36
CA ASP A 115 -13.07 19.02 -4.71
C ASP A 115 -11.63 18.55 -5.00
N GLU A 116 -10.67 19.46 -5.17
CA GLU A 116 -9.25 19.17 -5.33
C GLU A 116 -8.67 18.34 -4.17
N LEU A 117 -8.20 17.14 -4.51
CA LEU A 117 -7.46 16.28 -3.60
C LEU A 117 -6.07 16.90 -3.39
N GLN A 118 -5.90 17.75 -2.39
CA GLN A 118 -4.62 18.41 -2.11
C GLN A 118 -3.66 17.46 -1.40
N ARG A 119 -3.04 16.54 -2.14
CA ARG A 119 -1.88 15.79 -1.64
C ARG A 119 -0.76 15.73 -2.65
N LYS A 120 0.40 16.27 -2.25
CA LYS A 120 1.71 16.11 -2.88
C LYS A 120 1.68 16.44 -4.39
N SER A 121 2.39 15.68 -5.21
CA SER A 121 2.55 15.91 -6.65
C SER A 121 1.23 15.78 -7.43
N GLY A 122 0.25 15.05 -6.90
CA GLY A 122 -1.10 14.95 -7.48
C GLY A 122 -2.00 16.16 -7.24
N ALA A 123 -1.59 17.11 -6.40
CA ALA A 123 -2.38 18.30 -6.13
C ALA A 123 -2.67 19.08 -7.43
N LYS A 124 -3.91 19.57 -7.57
CA LYS A 124 -4.41 20.31 -8.76
C LYS A 124 -4.62 19.47 -10.03
N HIS A 125 -4.36 18.17 -10.01
CA HIS A 125 -4.63 17.29 -11.15
C HIS A 125 -5.93 16.49 -11.02
N PHE A 126 -6.52 16.48 -9.83
CA PHE A 126 -7.73 15.74 -9.52
C PHE A 126 -8.73 16.64 -8.79
N LYS A 127 -10.01 16.44 -9.05
CA LYS A 127 -11.13 17.00 -8.30
C LYS A 127 -12.11 15.89 -7.93
N ARG A 128 -12.72 15.95 -6.76
CA ARG A 128 -13.89 15.18 -6.38
C ARG A 128 -15.09 15.55 -7.26
N VAL A 129 -16.02 14.63 -7.41
CA VAL A 129 -17.27 14.83 -8.11
C VAL A 129 -18.36 14.98 -7.05
N SER A 130 -18.86 16.20 -6.86
CA SER A 130 -19.87 16.49 -5.86
C SER A 130 -21.10 15.56 -5.98
N GLY A 131 -21.42 14.87 -4.89
CA GLY A 131 -22.61 14.01 -4.77
C GLY A 131 -22.46 12.61 -5.38
N ALA A 132 -21.36 12.32 -6.06
CA ALA A 132 -21.06 11.00 -6.60
C ALA A 132 -20.09 10.27 -5.66
N HIS A 133 -20.43 9.02 -5.32
CA HIS A 133 -19.65 8.20 -4.40
C HIS A 133 -19.51 6.79 -4.98
N ASP A 134 -18.35 6.17 -4.73
CA ASP A 134 -18.11 4.78 -5.05
C ASP A 134 -18.90 3.84 -4.12
N LEU A 135 -18.81 2.53 -4.38
CA LEU A 135 -19.49 1.51 -3.57
C LEU A 135 -19.01 1.47 -2.11
N ALA A 136 -17.83 2.02 -1.81
CA ALA A 136 -17.28 2.13 -0.47
C ALA A 136 -17.63 3.48 0.20
N GLY A 137 -18.45 4.32 -0.44
CA GLY A 137 -18.87 5.62 0.07
C GLY A 137 -17.79 6.70 -0.03
N ASN A 138 -16.71 6.48 -0.77
CA ASN A 138 -15.72 7.51 -1.04
C ASN A 138 -16.23 8.43 -2.14
N ALA A 139 -15.98 9.73 -2.03
CA ALA A 139 -16.34 10.65 -3.11
C ALA A 139 -15.57 10.31 -4.39
N ASP A 140 -16.28 10.20 -5.50
CA ASP A 140 -15.72 9.96 -6.83
C ASP A 140 -14.71 11.05 -7.19
N VAL A 141 -13.68 10.71 -7.95
CA VAL A 141 -12.59 11.63 -8.33
C VAL A 141 -12.44 11.66 -9.85
N GLU A 142 -12.39 12.86 -10.41
CA GLU A 142 -12.17 13.16 -11.82
C GLU A 142 -10.78 13.80 -12.02
N MET A 143 -10.02 13.31 -13.00
CA MET A 143 -8.75 13.89 -13.41
C MET A 143 -9.00 15.13 -14.29
N MET A 144 -8.45 16.28 -13.88
CA MET A 144 -8.68 17.57 -14.54
C MET A 144 -7.77 17.83 -15.75
N VAL A 145 -6.67 17.10 -15.86
CA VAL A 145 -5.65 17.29 -16.90
C VAL A 145 -5.51 16.00 -17.69
N LYS A 146 -5.40 16.09 -19.02
CA LYS A 146 -5.08 14.93 -19.85
C LYS A 146 -3.59 14.62 -19.71
N PRO A 147 -3.20 13.38 -19.35
CA PRO A 147 -1.79 13.01 -19.22
C PRO A 147 -0.96 13.37 -20.46
N GLU A 148 -1.55 13.25 -21.66
CA GLU A 148 -0.91 13.53 -22.95
C GLU A 148 -0.40 14.97 -23.07
N ASP A 149 -1.08 15.93 -22.45
CA ASP A 149 -0.70 17.34 -22.48
C ASP A 149 0.61 17.61 -21.72
N LEU A 150 0.95 16.73 -20.76
CA LEU A 150 2.15 16.84 -19.94
C LEU A 150 3.37 16.11 -20.52
N THR A 151 3.22 15.34 -21.61
CA THR A 151 4.29 14.47 -22.16
C THR A 151 5.64 15.17 -22.31
N ARG A 152 5.65 16.45 -22.70
CA ARG A 152 6.88 17.26 -22.85
C ARG A 152 7.13 18.22 -21.69
N ALA A 153 6.06 18.75 -21.09
CA ALA A 153 6.16 19.79 -20.08
C ALA A 153 6.53 19.21 -18.70
N ASP A 154 5.98 18.04 -18.39
CA ASP A 154 6.23 17.31 -17.15
C ASP A 154 6.12 15.80 -17.41
N PRO A 155 7.18 15.16 -17.93
CA PRO A 155 7.18 13.73 -18.27
C PRO A 155 6.88 12.82 -17.06
N GLN A 156 7.26 13.23 -15.86
CA GLN A 156 6.98 12.48 -14.65
C GLN A 156 5.49 12.50 -14.32
N MET A 157 4.85 13.66 -14.33
CA MET A 157 3.40 13.77 -14.12
C MET A 157 2.61 13.11 -15.24
N HIS A 158 3.09 13.16 -16.49
CA HIS A 158 2.50 12.39 -17.59
C HIS A 158 2.34 10.90 -17.22
N TYR A 159 3.41 10.26 -16.75
CA TYR A 159 3.34 8.84 -16.41
C TYR A 159 2.55 8.56 -15.13
N LEU A 160 2.71 9.39 -14.08
CA LEU A 160 1.97 9.21 -12.83
C LEU A 160 0.47 9.35 -13.02
N LEU A 161 0.01 10.37 -13.76
CA LEU A 161 -1.41 10.51 -14.07
C LEU A 161 -1.90 9.38 -14.95
N ARG A 162 -1.10 8.90 -15.91
CA ARG A 162 -1.47 7.75 -16.73
C ARG A 162 -1.71 6.50 -15.88
N LEU A 163 -0.92 6.25 -14.84
CA LEU A 163 -1.15 5.16 -13.87
C LEU A 163 -2.48 5.28 -13.11
N CYS A 164 -3.02 6.49 -12.99
CA CYS A 164 -4.30 6.76 -12.34
C CYS A 164 -5.49 6.73 -13.32
N SER A 165 -5.24 6.53 -14.62
CA SER A 165 -6.31 6.52 -15.63
C SER A 165 -7.17 5.24 -15.53
N PRO A 166 -8.49 5.35 -15.71
CA PRO A 166 -9.37 4.18 -15.71
C PRO A 166 -9.06 3.26 -16.90
N GLY A 167 -9.16 1.95 -16.68
CA GLY A 167 -9.01 0.95 -17.74
C GLY A 167 -7.57 0.61 -18.14
N MET A 168 -6.57 0.92 -17.31
CA MET A 168 -5.21 0.43 -17.53
C MET A 168 -5.15 -1.10 -17.45
N GLU A 169 -4.69 -1.74 -18.52
CA GLU A 169 -4.37 -3.16 -18.51
C GLU A 169 -3.01 -3.42 -17.83
N PRO A 170 -2.77 -4.60 -17.25
CA PRO A 170 -1.50 -4.91 -16.57
C PRO A 170 -0.24 -4.69 -17.44
N SER A 171 -0.33 -4.91 -18.75
CA SER A 171 0.75 -4.65 -19.70
C SER A 171 1.05 -3.15 -19.84
N ASP A 172 0.02 -2.32 -19.87
CA ASP A 172 0.17 -0.87 -19.98
C ASP A 172 0.77 -0.31 -18.69
N THR A 173 0.35 -0.83 -17.54
CA THR A 173 0.90 -0.47 -16.23
C THR A 173 2.38 -0.83 -16.15
N SER A 174 2.74 -2.04 -16.59
CA SER A 174 4.14 -2.50 -16.65
C SER A 174 5.01 -1.58 -17.53
N GLN A 175 4.50 -1.20 -18.71
CA GLN A 175 5.20 -0.30 -19.61
C GLN A 175 5.35 1.11 -19.01
N CYS A 176 4.31 1.62 -18.36
CA CYS A 176 4.34 2.93 -17.71
C CYS A 176 5.37 2.96 -16.57
N LEU A 177 5.39 1.93 -15.72
CA LEU A 177 6.39 1.78 -14.65
C LEU A 177 7.82 1.69 -15.19
N THR A 178 8.02 0.99 -16.31
CA THR A 178 9.31 0.91 -17.01
C THR A 178 9.76 2.29 -17.49
N ASN A 179 8.84 3.07 -18.08
CA ASN A 179 9.15 4.41 -18.55
C ASN A 179 9.50 5.37 -17.40
N ILE A 180 8.78 5.31 -16.27
CA ILE A 180 9.12 6.07 -15.06
C ILE A 180 10.51 5.65 -14.54
N GLY A 181 10.80 4.35 -14.54
CA GLY A 181 12.11 3.83 -14.15
C GLY A 181 13.25 4.35 -15.01
N ASN A 182 13.06 4.38 -16.32
CA ASN A 182 14.02 4.93 -17.28
C ASN A 182 14.20 6.44 -17.08
N LEU A 183 13.10 7.17 -16.86
CA LEU A 183 13.13 8.61 -16.57
C LEU A 183 13.97 8.90 -15.32
N HIS A 184 13.71 8.19 -14.21
CA HIS A 184 14.47 8.36 -12.97
C HIS A 184 15.94 7.94 -13.08
N THR A 185 16.26 7.03 -14.01
CA THR A 185 17.64 6.60 -14.27
C THR A 185 18.42 7.67 -15.04
N LEU A 186 17.79 8.29 -16.04
CA LEU A 186 18.38 9.36 -16.84
C LEU A 186 18.41 10.70 -16.11
N HIS A 187 17.40 10.95 -15.27
CA HIS A 187 17.20 12.20 -14.54
C HIS A 187 16.93 11.92 -13.05
N PRO A 188 17.97 11.71 -12.23
CA PRO A 188 17.82 11.47 -10.80
C PRO A 188 17.07 12.57 -10.06
N ASP A 189 17.19 13.83 -10.51
CA ASP A 189 16.51 14.98 -9.89
C ASP A 189 14.97 14.88 -10.00
N GLU A 190 14.44 14.29 -11.07
CA GLU A 190 12.99 14.02 -11.21
C GLU A 190 12.51 13.05 -10.14
N ARG A 191 13.33 12.05 -9.81
CA ARG A 191 13.02 11.11 -8.73
C ARG A 191 12.97 11.81 -7.38
N GLU A 192 13.86 12.76 -7.13
CA GLU A 192 13.92 13.53 -5.88
C GLU A 192 12.74 14.49 -5.72
N ARG A 193 12.05 14.81 -6.81
CA ARG A 193 10.82 15.61 -6.79
C ARG A 193 9.64 14.89 -6.14
N LEU A 194 9.63 13.56 -6.13
CA LEU A 194 8.61 12.78 -5.43
C LEU A 194 8.80 12.87 -3.93
N SER A 195 7.69 13.04 -3.21
CA SER A 195 7.71 12.76 -1.79
C SER A 195 7.96 11.28 -1.53
N GLN A 196 8.52 10.98 -0.36
CA GLN A 196 8.81 9.62 0.07
C GLN A 196 7.59 8.70 -0.01
N ASP A 197 6.42 9.19 0.40
CA ASP A 197 5.16 8.42 0.38
C ASP A 197 4.72 8.07 -1.06
N GLU A 198 4.87 9.00 -2.00
CA GLU A 198 4.53 8.78 -3.41
C GLU A 198 5.47 7.79 -4.07
N PHE A 199 6.77 7.92 -3.80
CA PHE A 199 7.76 6.97 -4.29
C PHE A 199 7.51 5.57 -3.73
N GLU A 200 7.14 5.46 -2.44
CA GLU A 200 6.81 4.18 -1.82
C GLU A 200 5.53 3.56 -2.39
N ALA A 201 4.50 4.36 -2.68
CA ALA A 201 3.30 3.89 -3.36
C ALA A 201 3.61 3.35 -4.77
N LEU A 202 4.41 4.09 -5.56
CA LEU A 202 4.86 3.66 -6.89
C LEU A 202 5.65 2.35 -6.82
N CYS A 203 6.49 2.22 -5.81
CA CYS A 203 7.28 1.05 -5.51
C CYS A 203 6.41 -0.17 -5.16
N ASN A 204 5.41 -0.01 -4.31
CA ASN A 204 4.46 -1.07 -3.97
C ASN A 204 3.66 -1.54 -5.20
N LEU A 205 3.23 -0.59 -6.04
CA LEU A 205 2.57 -0.91 -7.31
C LEU A 205 3.49 -1.73 -8.23
N ALA A 206 4.76 -1.36 -8.35
CA ALA A 206 5.72 -2.09 -9.16
C ALA A 206 5.95 -3.53 -8.67
N ASN A 207 5.97 -3.76 -7.35
CA ASN A 207 6.03 -5.11 -6.81
C ASN A 207 4.77 -5.93 -7.14
N ALA A 208 3.59 -5.33 -7.00
CA ALA A 208 2.32 -5.99 -7.30
C ALA A 208 2.23 -6.39 -8.79
N VAL A 209 2.63 -5.49 -9.69
CA VAL A 209 2.68 -5.75 -11.13
C VAL A 209 3.73 -6.80 -11.48
N GLY A 210 4.91 -6.74 -10.85
CA GLY A 210 5.94 -7.76 -10.99
C GLY A 210 5.44 -9.15 -10.62
N PHE A 211 4.87 -9.27 -9.42
CA PHE A 211 4.25 -10.51 -8.94
C PHE A 211 3.16 -11.02 -9.90
N TRP A 212 2.30 -10.12 -10.40
CA TRP A 212 1.28 -10.49 -11.38
C TRP A 212 1.88 -11.06 -12.66
N ASN A 213 2.94 -10.45 -13.18
CA ASN A 213 3.61 -10.92 -14.38
C ASN A 213 4.30 -12.27 -14.17
N ASP A 214 4.85 -12.53 -12.99
CA ASP A 214 5.46 -13.82 -12.65
C ASP A 214 4.42 -14.95 -12.55
N ILE A 215 3.24 -14.66 -11.98
CA ILE A 215 2.20 -15.67 -11.77
C ILE A 215 1.31 -15.89 -13.01
N GLN A 216 1.20 -14.90 -13.91
CA GLN A 216 0.31 -14.96 -15.07
C GLN A 216 0.58 -16.15 -16.01
N PRO A 217 1.84 -16.51 -16.36
CA PRO A 217 2.13 -17.72 -17.14
C PRO A 217 1.69 -19.00 -16.44
N ILE A 218 1.82 -19.07 -15.12
CA ILE A 218 1.43 -20.22 -14.30
C ILE A 218 -0.11 -20.37 -14.31
N LEU A 219 -0.82 -19.26 -14.14
CA LEU A 219 -2.29 -19.21 -14.20
C LEU A 219 -2.82 -19.51 -15.61
N ALA A 220 -2.11 -19.11 -16.67
CA ALA A 220 -2.48 -19.43 -18.04
C ALA A 220 -2.41 -20.94 -18.32
N GLN A 221 -1.46 -21.64 -17.70
CA GLN A 221 -1.31 -23.09 -17.79
C GLN A 221 -2.32 -23.86 -16.94
N ARG A 222 -2.75 -23.28 -15.81
CA ARG A 222 -3.71 -23.88 -14.88
C ARG A 222 -4.92 -22.97 -14.75
N LYS A 223 -5.97 -23.19 -15.56
CA LYS A 223 -7.23 -22.43 -15.41
C LYS A 223 -7.72 -22.52 -13.96
N PRO A 224 -7.68 -21.44 -13.16
CA PRO A 224 -8.27 -21.47 -11.84
C PRO A 224 -9.76 -21.77 -12.03
N SER A 225 -10.30 -22.74 -11.28
CA SER A 225 -11.74 -22.98 -11.41
C SER A 225 -12.46 -21.72 -10.93
N ARG A 226 -13.37 -21.22 -11.78
CA ARG A 226 -14.19 -20.03 -11.54
C ARG A 226 -14.86 -20.05 -10.16
N ASN A 227 -15.11 -21.23 -9.61
CA ASN A 227 -15.68 -21.42 -8.28
C ASN A 227 -14.74 -21.04 -7.14
N LEU A 228 -13.42 -21.23 -7.28
CA LEU A 228 -12.46 -20.87 -6.23
C LEU A 228 -12.26 -19.35 -6.13
N GLN A 229 -12.08 -18.70 -7.28
CA GLN A 229 -11.99 -17.24 -7.34
C GLN A 229 -13.26 -16.60 -6.79
N TRP A 230 -14.43 -17.10 -7.19
CA TRP A 230 -15.70 -16.60 -6.68
C TRP A 230 -15.81 -16.79 -5.16
N ARG A 231 -15.43 -17.96 -4.64
CA ARG A 231 -15.46 -18.23 -3.20
C ARG A 231 -14.55 -17.29 -2.39
N PHE A 232 -13.29 -17.09 -2.81
CA PHE A 232 -12.37 -16.15 -2.14
C PHE A 232 -12.95 -14.74 -2.09
N LEU A 233 -13.43 -14.23 -3.24
CA LEU A 233 -14.01 -12.88 -3.31
C LEU A 233 -15.28 -12.76 -2.47
N THR A 234 -16.11 -13.80 -2.42
CA THR A 234 -17.32 -13.81 -1.59
C THR A 234 -16.98 -13.81 -0.10
N GLU A 235 -16.05 -14.67 0.35
CA GLU A 235 -15.63 -14.74 1.76
C GLU A 235 -14.94 -13.44 2.21
N MET A 236 -14.07 -12.87 1.38
CA MET A 236 -13.45 -11.56 1.62
C MET A 236 -14.49 -10.45 1.77
N LYS A 237 -15.44 -10.37 0.84
CA LYS A 237 -16.48 -9.34 0.88
C LYS A 237 -17.37 -9.47 2.11
N GLN A 238 -17.71 -10.71 2.49
CA GLN A 238 -18.50 -10.96 3.68
C GLN A 238 -17.78 -10.53 4.95
N LEU A 239 -16.46 -10.79 5.04
CA LEU A 239 -15.64 -10.33 6.17
C LEU A 239 -15.57 -8.79 6.22
N GLU A 240 -15.39 -8.12 5.08
CA GLU A 240 -15.40 -6.65 5.01
C GLU A 240 -16.74 -6.06 5.44
N GLU A 241 -17.86 -6.62 4.97
CA GLU A 241 -19.21 -6.21 5.37
C GLU A 241 -19.42 -6.39 6.89
N GLU A 242 -18.94 -7.50 7.47
CA GLU A 242 -19.00 -7.74 8.91
C GLU A 242 -18.18 -6.72 9.71
N LEU A 243 -16.94 -6.45 9.28
CA LEU A 243 -16.07 -5.46 9.93
C LEU A 243 -16.63 -4.04 9.84
N ASP A 244 -17.25 -3.65 8.72
CA ASP A 244 -17.85 -2.32 8.57
C ASP A 244 -19.03 -2.11 9.54
N THR A 245 -19.78 -3.17 9.90
CA THR A 245 -20.83 -3.07 10.94
C THR A 245 -20.28 -2.70 12.32
N LEU A 246 -19.00 -2.96 12.57
CA LEU A 246 -18.33 -2.68 13.84
C LEU A 246 -17.71 -1.28 13.87
N ARG A 247 -17.54 -0.64 12.71
CA ARG A 247 -16.84 0.65 12.56
C ARG A 247 -17.39 1.74 13.48
N ASP A 248 -18.71 1.90 13.49
CA ASP A 248 -19.37 2.98 14.25
C ASP A 248 -19.45 2.68 15.76
N ARG A 249 -19.10 1.46 16.18
CA ARG A 249 -19.10 1.02 17.58
C ARG A 249 -17.74 1.16 18.27
N PHE A 250 -16.67 1.39 17.49
CA PHE A 250 -15.30 1.45 17.99
C PHE A 250 -14.82 2.90 18.14
N ASP A 251 -14.48 3.30 19.37
CA ASP A 251 -13.96 4.65 19.66
C ASP A 251 -12.55 4.61 20.26
N ILE A 252 -11.55 4.98 19.45
CA ILE A 252 -10.14 5.05 19.87
C ILE A 252 -9.70 6.45 20.28
N ARG A 253 -10.60 7.46 20.22
CA ARG A 253 -10.22 8.86 20.45
C ARG A 253 -9.58 9.05 21.82
N ASN A 254 -9.99 8.30 22.84
CA ASN A 254 -9.38 8.40 24.17
C ASN A 254 -7.89 8.05 24.21
N ILE A 255 -7.44 7.18 23.30
CA ILE A 255 -6.03 6.75 23.17
C ILE A 255 -5.30 7.69 22.21
N VAL A 256 -5.87 7.86 21.02
CA VAL A 256 -5.17 8.51 19.91
C VAL A 256 -5.34 10.02 19.90
N TYR A 257 -6.22 10.63 20.70
CA TYR A 257 -6.45 12.08 20.68
C TYR A 257 -5.52 12.86 21.63
N PRO A 258 -4.88 13.95 21.17
CA PRO A 258 -4.76 14.38 19.77
C PRO A 258 -3.86 13.40 18.98
N ILE A 259 -4.08 13.25 17.65
CA ILE A 259 -3.42 12.21 16.81
C ILE A 259 -1.89 12.18 16.92
N SER A 260 -1.28 13.29 17.33
CA SER A 260 0.13 13.39 17.67
C SER A 260 0.59 12.45 18.79
N LYS A 261 -0.32 11.99 19.68
CA LYS A 261 -0.01 11.03 20.75
C LYS A 261 0.50 9.70 20.21
N LEU A 262 0.13 9.32 18.99
CA LEU A 262 0.65 8.12 18.32
C LEU A 262 2.19 8.13 18.17
N ARG A 263 2.85 9.29 18.27
CA ARG A 263 4.31 9.39 18.24
C ARG A 263 4.97 9.09 19.59
N ASN A 264 4.21 9.03 20.66
CA ASN A 264 4.73 8.68 21.96
C ASN A 264 4.99 7.17 22.00
N PRO A 265 6.11 6.71 22.57
CA PRO A 265 6.42 5.30 22.69
C PRO A 265 5.26 4.53 23.36
N GLY A 266 4.82 3.43 22.75
CA GLY A 266 3.79 2.54 23.30
C GLY A 266 2.35 2.91 22.93
N VAL A 267 2.07 4.15 22.50
CA VAL A 267 0.67 4.58 22.24
C VAL A 267 0.13 4.01 20.94
N ALA A 268 0.97 3.88 19.91
CA ALA A 268 0.57 3.23 18.67
C ALA A 268 0.30 1.74 18.89
N GLU A 269 1.15 1.08 19.67
CA GLU A 269 0.97 -0.30 20.09
C GLU A 269 -0.33 -0.47 20.90
N GLU A 270 -0.57 0.39 21.90
CA GLU A 270 -1.81 0.37 22.69
C GLU A 270 -3.06 0.58 21.83
N ALA A 271 -3.02 1.49 20.86
CA ALA A 271 -4.13 1.71 19.94
C ALA A 271 -4.44 0.48 19.07
N ILE A 272 -3.39 -0.20 18.58
CA ILE A 272 -3.52 -1.44 17.80
C ILE A 272 -4.06 -2.57 18.70
N THR A 273 -3.52 -2.74 19.90
CA THR A 273 -3.98 -3.75 20.86
C THR A 273 -5.46 -3.57 21.18
N ARG A 274 -5.88 -2.34 21.48
CA ARG A 274 -7.30 -2.07 21.81
C ARG A 274 -8.23 -2.37 20.63
N MET A 275 -7.77 -2.12 19.41
CA MET A 275 -8.52 -2.45 18.19
C MET A 275 -8.63 -3.95 17.98
N SER A 276 -7.53 -4.69 18.15
CA SER A 276 -7.53 -6.15 18.08
C SER A 276 -8.46 -6.77 19.12
N GLU A 277 -8.38 -6.34 20.38
CA GLU A 277 -9.25 -6.81 21.47
C GLU A 277 -10.73 -6.55 21.17
N PHE A 278 -11.07 -5.36 20.68
CA PHE A 278 -12.46 -5.03 20.35
C PHE A 278 -13.02 -5.92 19.23
N ILE A 279 -12.22 -6.17 18.18
CA ILE A 279 -12.63 -7.05 17.08
C ILE A 279 -12.77 -8.49 17.58
N GLU A 280 -11.86 -8.95 18.44
CA GLU A 280 -11.92 -10.28 19.04
C GLU A 280 -13.12 -10.45 19.97
N GLU A 281 -13.44 -9.45 20.79
CA GLU A 281 -14.65 -9.43 21.62
C GLU A 281 -15.94 -9.46 20.78
N ALA A 282 -15.94 -8.79 19.63
CA ALA A 282 -17.12 -8.67 18.77
C ALA A 282 -17.34 -9.88 17.86
N THR A 283 -16.25 -10.48 17.35
CA THR A 283 -16.29 -11.52 16.30
C THR A 283 -15.82 -12.89 16.78
N GLY A 284 -15.19 -12.97 17.96
CA GLY A 284 -14.58 -14.18 18.51
C GLY A 284 -13.20 -14.52 17.92
N GLN A 285 -12.66 -13.66 17.06
CA GLN A 285 -11.34 -13.84 16.45
C GLN A 285 -10.67 -12.49 16.14
N THR A 286 -9.35 -12.49 15.96
CA THR A 286 -8.65 -11.27 15.54
C THR A 286 -8.90 -10.98 14.06
N MET A 287 -8.79 -9.71 13.65
CA MET A 287 -8.85 -9.34 12.23
C MET A 287 -7.78 -10.06 11.40
N ALA A 288 -6.57 -10.21 11.94
CA ALA A 288 -5.47 -10.89 11.25
C ALA A 288 -5.79 -12.38 11.00
N SER A 289 -6.27 -13.09 12.03
CA SER A 289 -6.64 -14.51 11.90
C SER A 289 -7.81 -14.72 10.95
N ALA A 290 -8.78 -13.80 10.91
CA ALA A 290 -9.91 -13.88 9.98
C ALA A 290 -9.46 -13.81 8.51
N TYR A 291 -8.57 -12.87 8.17
CA TYR A 291 -7.99 -12.80 6.82
C TYR A 291 -7.08 -13.99 6.52
N GLU A 292 -6.27 -14.42 7.50
CA GLU A 292 -5.37 -15.56 7.34
C GLU A 292 -6.13 -16.86 7.08
N GLN A 293 -7.26 -17.08 7.76
CA GLN A 293 -8.11 -18.26 7.56
C GLN A 293 -8.65 -18.35 6.12
N ILE A 294 -9.13 -17.23 5.56
CA ILE A 294 -9.62 -17.20 4.16
C ILE A 294 -8.49 -17.58 3.19
N ILE A 295 -7.28 -17.09 3.44
CA ILE A 295 -6.09 -17.40 2.63
C ILE A 295 -5.74 -18.88 2.76
N GLU A 296 -5.65 -19.40 4.00
CA GLU A 296 -5.33 -20.79 4.26
C GLU A 296 -6.33 -21.75 3.63
N ASP A 297 -7.62 -21.49 3.74
CA ASP A 297 -8.66 -22.34 3.17
C ASP A 297 -8.61 -22.35 1.65
N CYS A 298 -8.27 -21.21 1.03
CA CYS A 298 -8.00 -21.14 -0.40
C CYS A 298 -6.76 -21.95 -0.79
N ILE A 299 -5.67 -21.87 -0.02
CA ILE A 299 -4.45 -22.65 -0.24
C ILE A 299 -4.72 -24.16 -0.09
N LYS A 300 -5.44 -24.57 0.96
CA LYS A 300 -5.84 -25.97 1.19
C LYS A 300 -6.66 -26.51 0.01
N GLU A 301 -7.59 -25.72 -0.52
CA GLU A 301 -8.38 -26.10 -1.69
C GLU A 301 -7.53 -26.17 -2.97
N LEU A 302 -6.55 -25.28 -3.15
CA LEU A 302 -5.57 -25.36 -4.25
C LEU A 302 -4.72 -26.63 -4.15
N HIS A 303 -4.19 -26.94 -2.96
CA HIS A 303 -3.42 -28.16 -2.72
C HIS A 303 -4.24 -29.42 -2.97
N ARG A 304 -5.49 -29.47 -2.46
CA ARG A 304 -6.41 -30.60 -2.70
C ARG A 304 -6.63 -30.84 -4.20
N ARG A 305 -6.80 -29.77 -4.98
CA ARG A 305 -6.95 -29.89 -6.44
C ARG A 305 -5.67 -30.34 -7.13
N HIS A 306 -4.52 -29.83 -6.68
CA HIS A 306 -3.24 -30.25 -7.23
C HIS A 306 -3.01 -31.74 -7.01
N TYR A 307 -3.24 -32.22 -5.79
CA TYR A 307 -3.12 -33.63 -5.43
C TYR A 307 -4.08 -34.50 -6.24
N ASN A 308 -5.35 -34.09 -6.38
CA ASN A 308 -6.34 -34.82 -7.18
C ASN A 308 -6.02 -34.86 -8.68
N LEU A 309 -5.28 -33.87 -9.20
CA LEU A 309 -4.84 -33.85 -10.60
C LEU A 309 -3.61 -34.75 -10.83
N GLU A 310 -2.69 -34.81 -9.86
CA GLU A 310 -1.54 -35.72 -9.91
C GLU A 310 -1.97 -37.19 -9.74
N SER A 311 -2.91 -37.47 -8.85
CA SER A 311 -3.46 -38.82 -8.67
C SER A 311 -4.32 -39.31 -9.84
N ALA A 312 -4.73 -38.41 -10.75
CA ALA A 312 -5.53 -38.71 -11.93
C ALA A 312 -4.67 -38.91 -13.21
N GLN A 313 -3.35 -38.72 -13.16
CA GLN A 313 -2.47 -39.10 -14.27
C GLN A 313 -2.16 -40.60 -14.21
N PRO A 314 -2.37 -41.37 -15.30
CA PRO A 314 -1.88 -42.74 -15.35
C PRO A 314 -0.35 -42.75 -15.36
N PRO A 315 0.31 -43.78 -14.77
CA PRO A 315 1.76 -43.83 -14.70
C PRO A 315 2.37 -43.77 -16.11
N SER A 316 3.27 -42.82 -16.31
CA SER A 316 4.07 -42.66 -17.52
C SER A 316 4.84 -43.95 -17.80
N LYS A 317 4.65 -44.54 -18.98
CA LYS A 317 5.50 -45.63 -19.48
C LYS A 317 6.93 -45.11 -19.68
N ASP A 318 7.89 -45.92 -19.26
CA ASP A 318 9.33 -45.67 -19.24
C ASP A 318 9.91 -45.00 -20.51
N PRO A 319 10.93 -44.13 -20.36
CA PRO A 319 11.70 -43.59 -21.47
C PRO A 319 12.93 -44.48 -21.74
N PHE A 320 12.79 -45.54 -22.53
CA PHE A 320 13.92 -46.11 -23.27
C PHE A 320 13.44 -46.72 -24.59
N GLY A 321 13.90 -46.14 -25.70
CA GLY A 321 13.56 -46.62 -27.03
C GLY A 321 13.88 -45.60 -28.13
N SER A 322 15.15 -45.60 -28.55
CA SER A 322 15.65 -44.90 -29.74
C SER A 322 14.82 -45.22 -30.99
N SER A 323 14.50 -44.23 -31.81
CA SER A 323 14.99 -44.12 -33.20
C SER A 323 14.34 -42.95 -33.97
N SER A 324 15.20 -42.35 -34.79
CA SER A 324 15.03 -41.17 -35.65
C SER A 324 14.18 -41.45 -36.93
N PRO A 325 13.91 -40.41 -37.77
CA PRO A 325 12.63 -40.22 -38.46
C PRO A 325 12.60 -40.75 -39.90
N SER A 326 11.40 -40.90 -40.46
CA SER A 326 11.23 -40.90 -41.92
C SER A 326 9.93 -40.24 -42.38
N SER A 327 10.14 -39.21 -43.19
CA SER A 327 9.25 -38.49 -44.09
C SER A 327 8.29 -39.37 -44.90
N THR A 328 7.03 -38.97 -45.00
CA THR A 328 6.38 -38.59 -46.29
C THR A 328 4.97 -38.05 -46.04
N ALA A 329 4.69 -36.85 -46.55
CA ALA A 329 3.33 -36.41 -46.92
C ALA A 329 3.08 -36.87 -48.38
N PRO A 330 1.95 -36.56 -49.05
CA PRO A 330 0.67 -35.98 -48.60
C PRO A 330 -0.57 -36.68 -49.20
N THR A 331 -1.75 -36.62 -48.57
CA THR A 331 -3.01 -36.46 -49.35
C THR A 331 -4.16 -35.92 -48.50
N ARG A 332 -4.76 -34.80 -48.94
CA ARG A 332 -6.13 -34.36 -48.61
C ARG A 332 -6.97 -34.64 -49.86
N PRO A 333 -8.30 -34.90 -49.79
CA PRO A 333 -9.23 -33.78 -49.61
C PRO A 333 -10.54 -34.08 -48.83
N LYS A 334 -11.07 -33.00 -48.22
CA LYS A 334 -12.47 -32.53 -48.07
C LYS A 334 -13.58 -33.60 -47.88
N SER A 335 -14.48 -33.47 -46.91
CA SER A 335 -15.69 -32.64 -47.06
C SER A 335 -16.48 -32.47 -45.74
N GLN A 336 -17.17 -31.33 -45.63
CA GLN A 336 -18.25 -31.02 -44.68
C GLN A 336 -19.32 -32.11 -44.65
N ILE A 337 -19.98 -32.30 -43.49
CA ILE A 337 -21.44 -32.31 -43.37
C ILE A 337 -21.82 -32.02 -41.91
N GLN A 338 -22.78 -31.10 -41.77
CA GLN A 338 -23.51 -30.72 -40.57
C GLN A 338 -24.30 -31.92 -40.02
N GLN A 339 -24.37 -32.06 -38.69
CA GLN A 339 -25.58 -32.57 -38.03
C GLN A 339 -25.56 -32.32 -36.51
N LYS A 340 -26.50 -31.47 -36.08
CA LYS A 340 -27.23 -31.47 -34.80
C LYS A 340 -28.64 -31.98 -35.16
N PRO A 341 -29.55 -32.50 -34.28
CA PRO A 341 -29.59 -32.61 -32.81
C PRO A 341 -29.76 -34.08 -32.32
N GLU A 342 -29.78 -34.42 -31.03
CA GLU A 342 -31.03 -34.53 -30.24
C GLU A 342 -30.76 -34.79 -28.75
N LYS A 343 -31.62 -34.17 -27.92
CA LYS A 343 -31.74 -34.42 -26.48
C LYS A 343 -32.60 -35.67 -26.27
N ALA A 344 -32.18 -36.57 -25.39
CA ALA A 344 -33.07 -37.49 -24.69
C ALA A 344 -32.89 -37.33 -23.17
N LYS A 345 -33.97 -36.93 -22.50
CA LYS A 345 -34.17 -37.07 -21.05
C LYS A 345 -34.55 -38.52 -20.77
N MET A 346 -33.96 -39.19 -19.77
CA MET A 346 -34.68 -40.02 -18.77
C MET A 346 -33.82 -40.17 -17.49
N ARG A 347 -34.49 -40.09 -16.34
CA ARG A 347 -34.07 -40.31 -14.94
C ARG A 347 -35.03 -41.41 -14.39
N PRO A 348 -34.85 -42.05 -13.21
CA PRO A 348 -33.68 -42.51 -12.43
C PRO A 348 -33.72 -44.04 -12.16
N SER A 349 -32.64 -44.63 -11.66
CA SER A 349 -32.71 -45.86 -10.84
C SER A 349 -31.50 -46.00 -9.91
N LYS A 350 -31.78 -46.44 -8.68
CA LYS A 350 -30.89 -46.78 -7.55
C LYS A 350 -31.38 -48.17 -7.05
N PRO A 351 -30.71 -48.86 -6.10
CA PRO A 351 -29.34 -49.40 -6.00
C PRO A 351 -29.38 -50.96 -5.90
N PRO A 352 -28.27 -51.68 -5.60
CA PRO A 352 -27.96 -52.11 -4.22
C PRO A 352 -26.42 -52.09 -3.95
N GLY A 353 -25.81 -52.25 -2.77
CA GLY A 353 -26.17 -52.74 -1.43
C GLY A 353 -24.99 -53.61 -0.91
N ASN A 354 -24.57 -53.41 0.35
CA ASN A 354 -23.64 -54.20 1.20
C ASN A 354 -22.11 -54.01 1.01
N GLU A 355 -21.23 -53.96 2.02
CA GLU A 355 -21.25 -53.84 3.49
C GLU A 355 -19.78 -53.84 4.00
N PHE A 356 -19.49 -53.04 5.05
CA PHE A 356 -18.34 -53.03 6.01
C PHE A 356 -16.89 -52.67 5.57
N PRO A 357 -16.00 -52.19 6.49
CA PRO A 357 -16.17 -51.93 7.94
C PRO A 357 -15.80 -50.50 8.43
N GLU A 358 -16.41 -50.12 9.56
CA GLU A 358 -15.95 -49.04 10.45
C GLU A 358 -14.61 -49.42 11.10
N GLU A 359 -13.65 -48.50 11.09
CA GLU A 359 -12.47 -48.55 11.95
C GLU A 359 -12.44 -47.27 12.79
N GLN A 360 -12.34 -47.46 14.10
CA GLN A 360 -12.49 -46.47 15.15
C GLN A 360 -11.34 -45.45 15.15
N ALA A 361 -11.70 -44.22 15.47
CA ALA A 361 -10.77 -43.14 15.76
C ALA A 361 -9.95 -43.46 17.03
N GLU A 362 -8.63 -43.57 16.87
CA GLU A 362 -7.68 -43.39 17.96
C GLU A 362 -7.03 -42.00 17.88
N ASP A 363 -7.01 -41.37 19.03
CA ASP A 363 -6.54 -40.03 19.36
C ASP A 363 -5.02 -39.92 19.14
N ALA A 364 -4.60 -39.18 18.11
CA ALA A 364 -3.20 -38.87 17.86
C ALA A 364 -2.92 -37.41 18.30
N PRO A 365 -1.89 -37.17 19.13
CA PRO A 365 -1.61 -35.84 19.66
C PRO A 365 -1.24 -34.85 18.54
N PRO A 366 -1.49 -33.54 18.74
CA PRO A 366 -1.26 -32.54 17.70
C PRO A 366 0.21 -32.56 17.25
N ALA A 367 0.40 -32.68 15.94
CA ALA A 367 1.71 -32.56 15.31
C ALA A 367 2.34 -31.21 15.71
N PRO A 368 3.55 -31.19 16.29
CA PRO A 368 4.20 -29.94 16.65
C PRO A 368 4.53 -29.14 15.39
N ALA A 369 4.42 -27.82 15.51
CA ALA A 369 4.91 -26.87 14.53
C ALA A 369 6.30 -27.28 14.04
N GLN A 370 6.49 -27.37 12.73
CA GLN A 370 7.81 -27.60 12.14
C GLN A 370 8.70 -26.38 12.45
N GLN A 371 9.33 -26.39 13.62
CA GLN A 371 10.60 -25.71 13.82
C GLN A 371 11.59 -26.41 12.92
N ASN A 372 12.10 -25.69 11.92
CA ASN A 372 13.23 -26.16 11.12
C ASN A 372 14.45 -26.25 12.03
N ASP A 373 14.66 -27.40 12.67
CA ASP A 373 15.88 -27.78 13.40
C ASP A 373 17.05 -28.05 12.42
N THR A 374 17.35 -27.07 11.58
CA THR A 374 18.65 -27.01 10.89
C THR A 374 19.53 -26.10 11.75
N PRO A 375 20.76 -26.50 12.15
CA PRO A 375 21.65 -25.59 12.86
C PRO A 375 21.79 -24.30 12.04
N PRO A 376 21.77 -23.12 12.68
CA PRO A 376 21.83 -21.84 11.97
C PRO A 376 23.08 -21.84 11.09
N ARG A 377 22.86 -21.73 9.77
CA ARG A 377 23.95 -21.74 8.79
C ARG A 377 24.73 -20.44 8.97
N VAL A 378 25.93 -20.55 9.53
CA VAL A 378 26.84 -19.41 9.69
C VAL A 378 27.59 -19.18 8.39
N TYR A 379 27.55 -17.95 7.89
CA TYR A 379 28.24 -17.54 6.67
C TYR A 379 29.53 -16.83 7.05
N ARG A 380 30.67 -17.37 6.60
CA ARG A 380 31.95 -16.67 6.67
C ARG A 380 31.99 -15.62 5.57
N VAL A 381 32.14 -14.37 5.96
CA VAL A 381 32.08 -13.21 5.06
C VAL A 381 33.27 -12.28 5.25
N ARG A 382 33.57 -11.50 4.22
CA ARG A 382 34.62 -10.47 4.31
C ARG A 382 34.24 -9.40 5.36
N PRO A 383 35.23 -8.68 5.93
CA PRO A 383 34.97 -7.63 6.92
C PRO A 383 33.92 -6.60 6.48
N ALA A 384 34.02 -6.09 5.25
CA ALA A 384 33.05 -5.13 4.72
C ALA A 384 31.61 -5.66 4.67
N THR A 385 31.44 -6.94 4.37
CA THR A 385 30.12 -7.61 4.34
C THR A 385 29.59 -7.82 5.76
N SER A 386 30.45 -8.20 6.71
CA SER A 386 30.10 -8.30 8.14
C SER A 386 29.61 -6.96 8.67
N ASP A 387 30.37 -5.88 8.44
CA ASP A 387 30.05 -4.53 8.91
C ASP A 387 28.66 -4.06 8.43
N VAL A 388 28.31 -4.38 7.18
CA VAL A 388 27.00 -4.07 6.60
C VAL A 388 25.89 -4.78 7.38
N PHE A 389 26.00 -6.09 7.62
CA PHE A 389 24.97 -6.84 8.34
C PHE A 389 24.93 -6.51 9.84
N ASP A 390 26.08 -6.21 10.44
CA ASP A 390 26.17 -5.71 11.82
C ASP A 390 25.39 -4.41 12.00
N ALA A 391 25.53 -3.48 11.06
CA ALA A 391 24.78 -2.24 11.01
C ALA A 391 23.30 -2.47 10.68
N LEU A 392 23.00 -3.38 9.74
CA LEU A 392 21.64 -3.69 9.29
C LEU A 392 20.78 -4.29 10.42
N PHE A 393 21.35 -5.20 11.21
CA PHE A 393 20.68 -5.88 12.33
C PHE A 393 20.87 -5.18 13.68
N ASP A 394 21.57 -4.05 13.74
CA ASP A 394 21.69 -3.28 14.97
C ASP A 394 20.32 -2.72 15.41
N LYS A 395 19.88 -3.09 16.61
CA LYS A 395 18.63 -2.63 17.22
C LYS A 395 18.82 -1.35 18.05
N SER A 396 20.03 -0.79 18.09
CA SER A 396 20.34 0.43 18.85
C SER A 396 19.62 1.67 18.29
N VAL A 397 19.37 2.65 19.17
CA VAL A 397 18.73 3.92 18.78
C VAL A 397 19.59 4.69 17.75
N ALA A 398 20.91 4.53 17.84
CA ALA A 398 21.93 5.15 16.99
C ALA A 398 22.44 4.18 15.89
N GLN A 399 21.54 3.36 15.33
CA GLN A 399 21.85 2.44 14.24
C GLN A 399 22.77 3.08 13.18
N PRO A 400 23.92 2.44 12.84
CA PRO A 400 24.85 2.99 11.86
C PRO A 400 24.19 3.16 10.48
N PRO A 401 24.59 4.17 9.68
CA PRO A 401 24.06 4.36 8.35
C PRO A 401 24.52 3.24 7.42
N VAL A 402 23.59 2.53 6.80
CA VAL A 402 23.89 1.51 5.80
C VAL A 402 23.82 2.14 4.40
N HIS A 403 24.91 2.10 3.65
CA HIS A 403 24.92 2.59 2.27
C HIS A 403 24.36 1.51 1.33
N TRP A 404 23.59 1.94 0.33
CA TRP A 404 22.95 1.02 -0.60
C TRP A 404 23.95 0.22 -1.43
N ALA A 405 25.02 0.87 -1.90
CA ALA A 405 26.06 0.21 -2.69
C ALA A 405 26.74 -0.90 -1.88
N ASP A 406 27.09 -0.62 -0.63
CA ASP A 406 27.71 -1.60 0.27
C ASP A 406 26.76 -2.76 0.58
N PHE A 407 25.46 -2.48 0.77
CA PHE A 407 24.44 -3.53 0.91
C PHE A 407 24.32 -4.42 -0.33
N VAL A 408 24.29 -3.83 -1.54
CA VAL A 408 24.25 -4.60 -2.78
C VAL A 408 25.51 -5.46 -2.93
N SER A 409 26.69 -4.89 -2.68
CA SER A 409 27.95 -5.64 -2.70
C SER A 409 27.99 -6.77 -1.68
N ALA A 410 27.47 -6.55 -0.47
CA ALA A 410 27.37 -7.57 0.57
C ALA A 410 26.46 -8.74 0.14
N MET A 411 25.32 -8.45 -0.50
CA MET A 411 24.43 -9.50 -1.04
C MET A 411 25.08 -10.27 -2.20
N VAL A 412 25.82 -9.57 -3.08
CA VAL A 412 26.57 -10.22 -4.18
C VAL A 412 27.69 -11.11 -3.65
N ASP A 413 28.42 -10.65 -2.62
CA ASP A 413 29.48 -11.42 -1.96
C ASP A 413 28.94 -12.71 -1.30
N LEU A 414 27.66 -12.71 -0.91
CA LEU A 414 26.95 -13.90 -0.43
C LEU A 414 26.45 -14.82 -1.55
N GLY A 415 26.58 -14.42 -2.81
CA GLY A 415 26.17 -15.21 -3.98
C GLY A 415 24.75 -14.90 -4.48
N PHE A 416 24.19 -13.74 -4.17
CA PHE A 416 22.97 -13.27 -4.82
C PHE A 416 23.29 -12.62 -6.17
N SER A 417 22.48 -12.88 -7.19
CA SER A 417 22.39 -11.98 -8.35
C SER A 417 21.39 -10.87 -8.04
N VAL A 418 21.63 -9.69 -8.61
CA VAL A 418 20.82 -8.49 -8.36
C VAL A 418 20.28 -7.99 -9.68
N GLU A 419 18.97 -8.10 -9.86
CA GLU A 419 18.29 -7.78 -11.11
C GLU A 419 17.34 -6.59 -10.91
N PRO A 420 17.41 -5.54 -11.74
CA PRO A 420 16.41 -4.47 -11.74
C PRO A 420 15.11 -5.00 -12.36
N LEU A 421 13.98 -4.86 -11.66
CA LEU A 421 12.67 -5.27 -12.16
C LEU A 421 12.00 -4.12 -12.92
N TYR A 422 11.73 -3.02 -12.20
CA TYR A 422 11.21 -1.77 -12.77
C TYR A 422 11.94 -0.59 -12.13
N GLY A 423 12.80 0.10 -12.89
CA GLY A 423 13.50 1.30 -12.42
C GLY A 423 14.26 1.10 -11.11
N SER A 424 13.74 1.66 -10.01
CA SER A 424 14.35 1.63 -8.68
C SER A 424 13.98 0.40 -7.84
N VAL A 425 13.29 -0.59 -8.40
CA VAL A 425 12.96 -1.87 -7.74
C VAL A 425 14.00 -2.92 -8.11
N PHE A 426 14.63 -3.53 -7.09
CA PHE A 426 15.66 -4.53 -7.26
C PHE A 426 15.23 -5.85 -6.63
N THR A 427 15.37 -6.93 -7.39
CA THR A 427 15.18 -8.30 -6.93
C THR A 427 16.54 -8.95 -6.74
N PHE A 428 16.73 -9.53 -5.56
CA PHE A 428 17.90 -10.28 -5.15
C PHE A 428 17.53 -11.77 -5.26
N LEU A 429 18.21 -12.47 -6.15
CA LEU A 429 17.99 -13.88 -6.44
C LEU A 429 19.12 -14.70 -5.81
N PRO A 430 18.82 -15.63 -4.88
CA PRO A 430 19.85 -16.48 -4.32
C PRO A 430 20.40 -17.43 -5.39
N SER A 431 21.72 -17.66 -5.39
CA SER A 431 22.32 -18.75 -6.18
C SER A 431 21.77 -20.11 -5.72
N ALA A 432 21.62 -21.05 -6.67
CA ALA A 432 21.19 -22.41 -6.40
C ALA A 432 22.09 -23.12 -5.36
N GLU A 433 23.36 -22.74 -5.28
CA GLU A 433 24.34 -23.28 -4.33
C GLU A 433 24.08 -22.89 -2.87
N MET A 434 23.32 -21.81 -2.64
CA MET A 434 22.94 -21.41 -1.29
C MET A 434 21.82 -22.26 -0.70
N GLY A 435 21.14 -23.11 -1.48
CA GLY A 435 20.00 -23.88 -0.98
C GLY A 435 18.82 -23.00 -0.52
N MET A 436 18.85 -21.71 -0.87
CA MET A 436 17.78 -20.74 -0.63
C MET A 436 16.93 -20.64 -1.89
N LEU A 437 15.62 -20.82 -1.75
CA LEU A 437 14.71 -20.82 -2.90
C LEU A 437 13.96 -19.49 -3.05
N GLN A 438 13.90 -18.67 -1.99
CA GLN A 438 13.09 -17.45 -1.99
C GLN A 438 13.91 -16.24 -2.41
N SER A 439 13.41 -15.51 -3.40
CA SER A 439 13.95 -14.20 -3.81
C SER A 439 13.51 -13.10 -2.85
N PHE A 440 14.27 -12.02 -2.83
CA PHE A 440 13.99 -10.85 -2.01
C PHE A 440 13.93 -9.61 -2.89
N THR A 441 12.79 -8.90 -2.88
CA THR A 441 12.63 -7.66 -3.66
C THR A 441 12.53 -6.46 -2.72
N THR A 442 13.32 -5.43 -3.00
CA THR A 442 13.29 -4.15 -2.27
C THR A 442 13.61 -2.98 -3.19
N HIS A 443 13.24 -1.78 -2.78
CA HIS A 443 13.52 -0.58 -3.55
C HIS A 443 14.84 0.04 -3.13
N ARG A 444 15.56 0.56 -4.13
CA ARG A 444 16.72 1.41 -3.92
C ARG A 444 16.29 2.65 -3.10
N PRO A 445 17.05 3.08 -2.08
CA PRO A 445 16.75 4.29 -1.31
C PRO A 445 16.86 5.56 -2.15
N HIS A 446 16.28 6.67 -1.67
CA HIS A 446 16.33 7.96 -2.37
C HIS A 446 17.76 8.49 -2.44
N GLY A 447 18.49 8.43 -1.32
CA GLY A 447 19.90 8.81 -1.23
C GLY A 447 20.86 7.63 -1.33
N PRO A 448 22.18 7.87 -1.22
CA PRO A 448 23.19 6.81 -1.15
C PRO A 448 23.07 5.97 0.13
N LYS A 449 22.46 6.53 1.18
CA LYS A 449 22.21 5.88 2.47
C LYS A 449 20.77 5.39 2.53
N MET A 450 20.58 4.18 3.06
CA MET A 450 19.24 3.68 3.36
C MET A 450 18.62 4.48 4.50
N GLU A 451 17.35 4.85 4.34
CA GLU A 451 16.59 5.51 5.39
C GLU A 451 16.37 4.54 6.56
N LYS A 452 16.35 5.03 7.82
CA LYS A 452 16.29 4.17 9.02
C LYS A 452 15.13 3.17 8.99
N TYR A 453 13.94 3.61 8.59
CA TYR A 453 12.77 2.72 8.49
C TYR A 453 12.97 1.61 7.45
N ARG A 454 13.68 1.91 6.36
CA ARG A 454 14.01 0.95 5.28
C ARG A 454 15.01 -0.08 5.77
N VAL A 455 16.05 0.34 6.49
CA VAL A 455 17.01 -0.56 7.13
C VAL A 455 16.27 -1.58 8.02
N GLN A 456 15.35 -1.10 8.87
CA GLN A 456 14.54 -1.96 9.73
C GLN A 456 13.60 -2.89 8.94
N SER A 457 13.03 -2.41 7.83
CA SER A 457 12.15 -3.20 6.97
C SER A 457 12.92 -4.32 6.26
N VAL A 458 14.08 -3.99 5.69
CA VAL A 458 15.00 -4.95 5.05
C VAL A 458 15.47 -5.98 6.06
N ALA A 459 15.95 -5.57 7.25
CA ALA A 459 16.39 -6.47 8.30
C ALA A 459 15.28 -7.45 8.72
N ARG A 460 14.07 -6.96 8.98
CA ARG A 460 12.91 -7.81 9.31
C ARG A 460 12.58 -8.79 8.18
N ARG A 461 12.66 -8.35 6.93
CA ARG A 461 12.35 -9.20 5.78
C ARG A 461 13.41 -10.27 5.55
N LEU A 462 14.70 -9.95 5.66
CA LEU A 462 15.77 -10.94 5.59
C LEU A 462 15.66 -11.95 6.74
N ASN A 463 15.33 -11.49 7.95
CA ASN A 463 15.07 -12.40 9.07
C ASN A 463 13.89 -13.34 8.79
N ARG A 464 12.77 -12.81 8.26
CA ARG A 464 11.59 -13.64 7.96
C ARG A 464 11.83 -14.65 6.83
N VAL A 465 12.52 -14.24 5.77
CA VAL A 465 12.71 -15.06 4.56
C VAL A 465 13.84 -16.07 4.75
N TYR A 466 14.91 -15.67 5.45
CA TYR A 466 16.15 -16.44 5.52
C TYR A 466 16.57 -16.85 6.93
N GLY A 467 15.86 -16.39 7.97
CA GLY A 467 16.25 -16.59 9.36
C GLY A 467 17.44 -15.74 9.80
N TRP A 468 17.93 -14.82 8.95
CA TRP A 468 19.17 -14.09 9.20
C TRP A 468 19.07 -13.12 10.38
N THR A 469 20.13 -13.12 11.19
CA THR A 469 20.37 -12.24 12.34
C THR A 469 21.82 -11.75 12.30
N ARG A 470 22.23 -10.93 13.28
CA ARG A 470 23.64 -10.55 13.44
C ARG A 470 24.55 -11.79 13.54
N ASP A 471 24.14 -12.80 14.30
CA ASP A 471 24.93 -14.00 14.57
C ASP A 471 25.02 -14.96 13.36
N THR A 472 24.35 -14.63 12.25
CA THR A 472 24.41 -15.42 11.01
C THR A 472 25.72 -15.20 10.25
N PHE A 473 26.44 -14.10 10.50
CA PHE A 473 27.62 -13.69 9.75
C PHE A 473 28.85 -13.66 10.65
N GLU A 474 29.88 -14.41 10.26
CA GLU A 474 31.18 -14.42 10.92
C GLU A 474 32.27 -13.90 9.98
N LEU A 475 33.29 -13.26 10.54
CA LEU A 475 34.45 -12.83 9.77
C LEU A 475 35.19 -14.04 9.19
N LEU A 476 35.48 -13.99 7.89
CA LEU A 476 36.16 -15.04 7.12
C LEU A 476 37.65 -15.17 7.45
#